data_AF-A0A259KLU2-F1
#
_entry.id   AF-A0A259KLU2-F1
#
_cell.length_a   1.000
_cell.length_b   1.000
_cell.length_c   1.000
_cell.angle_alpha   90.00
_cell.angle_beta   90.00
_cell.angle_gamma   90.00
#
_symmetry.space_group_name_H-M   'P 1'
#
loop_
_entity.id
_entity.type
_entity.pdbx_description
1 polymer ?
#
loop_
_entity_poly.entity_id
_entity_poly.type
_entity_poly.pdbx_seq_one_letter_code
_entity_poly.pdbx_strand_id
1 'polypeptide(L)'
;MMYFLAIAAVGLALLVFFGRKKSHQVEAAKHSDLEKDRLNTPNPEFKVSAKCTEPPEKIVSEKNLSPQTEAAEVPHQRQAAENHKKNEATKLREKGDRRGAYKSSMFLPPIRKGYQIFLQNMGVKGLGHRREAAIAFIDDLNQTLHLEHELDNPQDANAIKVIGLGDSGEYFLGYLPKDAALQIVKTKCLEAVYGRLVRAYRGTNDYLEIQLQIVGLKAKKSEFDAFAKKLPAQDSHKEYLKYWSIPFDDDLTVGDAEQEISEHSSKARLDARAWEEYTIYQNLLDVFDDESQREYYEIQKVPRAVVMATVNAMRDELGSYSEVAEDPDAIAQRVLEDHPELTLEK
;
A
#
# COMPACT_ATOMS: atom_id res chain seq x y z
N MET A 1 0.13 -58.32 15.04
CA MET A 1 -0.68 -58.56 13.83
C MET A 1 -2.13 -58.55 14.28
N MET A 2 -3.01 -57.80 13.58
CA MET A 2 -4.38 -57.38 13.95
C MET A 2 -4.46 -56.11 14.81
N TYR A 3 -4.65 -54.96 14.15
CA TYR A 3 -5.53 -53.84 14.51
C TYR A 3 -5.28 -52.67 13.51
N PHE A 4 -5.69 -52.85 12.24
CA PHE A 4 -5.59 -51.80 11.20
C PHE A 4 -6.72 -51.85 10.16
N LEU A 5 -7.94 -52.23 10.55
CA LEU A 5 -9.09 -52.32 9.62
C LEU A 5 -10.39 -51.78 10.22
N ALA A 6 -10.41 -50.51 10.66
CA ALA A 6 -11.64 -49.91 11.19
C ALA A 6 -11.83 -48.38 10.96
N ILE A 7 -11.13 -47.73 10.03
CA ILE A 7 -11.37 -46.29 9.72
C ILE A 7 -11.49 -46.04 8.19
N ALA A 8 -11.96 -47.02 7.43
CA ALA A 8 -12.28 -46.83 6.01
C ALA A 8 -13.80 -46.78 5.71
N ALA A 9 -14.66 -46.92 6.72
CA ALA A 9 -16.11 -47.10 6.52
C ALA A 9 -16.98 -45.88 6.87
N VAL A 10 -16.41 -44.77 7.40
CA VAL A 10 -17.18 -43.56 7.76
C VAL A 10 -17.09 -42.46 6.68
N GLY A 11 -16.13 -42.56 5.76
CA GLY A 11 -15.94 -41.57 4.68
C GLY A 11 -16.87 -41.71 3.46
N LEU A 12 -17.64 -42.81 3.36
CA LEU A 12 -18.43 -43.11 2.16
C LEU A 12 -19.94 -42.77 2.29
N ALA A 13 -20.37 -42.16 3.40
CA ALA A 13 -21.78 -41.89 3.66
C ALA A 13 -22.22 -40.41 3.48
N LEU A 14 -21.29 -39.48 3.19
CA LEU A 14 -21.63 -38.06 2.99
C LEU A 14 -21.52 -37.58 1.53
N LEU A 15 -21.10 -38.44 0.60
CA LEU A 15 -21.00 -38.12 -0.84
C LEU A 15 -22.29 -38.38 -1.65
N VAL A 16 -23.42 -38.68 -0.99
CA VAL A 16 -24.69 -39.05 -1.67
C VAL A 16 -25.74 -37.92 -1.70
N PHE A 17 -25.51 -36.77 -1.04
CA PHE A 17 -26.55 -35.72 -0.94
C PHE A 17 -26.44 -34.52 -1.89
N PHE A 18 -25.40 -34.41 -2.72
CA PHE A 18 -25.30 -33.32 -3.71
C PHE A 18 -25.19 -33.86 -5.14
N GLY A 19 -26.34 -34.25 -5.69
CA GLY A 19 -26.40 -34.64 -7.10
C GLY A 19 -27.83 -34.82 -7.61
N ARG A 20 -28.49 -33.72 -7.99
CA ARG A 20 -29.43 -33.61 -9.14
C ARG A 20 -30.32 -32.38 -8.99
N LYS A 21 -30.11 -31.36 -9.82
CA LYS A 21 -31.23 -30.68 -10.51
C LYS A 21 -30.82 -30.37 -11.94
N LYS A 22 -31.64 -30.92 -12.84
CA LYS A 22 -31.53 -30.90 -14.30
C LYS A 22 -31.82 -29.50 -14.84
N SER A 23 -31.04 -29.09 -15.84
CA SER A 23 -31.45 -28.11 -16.86
C SER A 23 -32.38 -28.78 -17.86
N HIS A 24 -33.58 -28.23 -18.08
CA HIS A 24 -34.36 -28.44 -19.29
C HIS A 24 -34.46 -27.11 -20.03
N GLN A 25 -34.09 -27.14 -21.31
CA GLN A 25 -34.44 -26.14 -22.32
C GLN A 25 -35.95 -25.99 -22.43
N VAL A 26 -36.41 -24.77 -22.72
CA VAL A 26 -37.47 -24.53 -23.73
C VAL A 26 -37.10 -23.26 -24.50
N GLU A 27 -36.98 -23.45 -25.81
CA GLU A 27 -36.92 -22.47 -26.88
C GLU A 27 -38.36 -22.12 -27.30
N ALA A 28 -38.66 -20.85 -27.61
CA ALA A 28 -39.39 -20.40 -28.81
C ALA A 28 -40.15 -19.07 -28.65
N ALA A 29 -40.08 -18.31 -29.76
CA ALA A 29 -41.11 -17.45 -30.37
C ALA A 29 -41.14 -15.93 -30.04
N LYS A 30 -40.39 -15.19 -30.89
CA LYS A 30 -40.80 -14.10 -31.82
C LYS A 30 -42.16 -13.39 -31.68
N HIS A 31 -42.06 -12.07 -31.97
CA HIS A 31 -43.01 -11.02 -32.44
C HIS A 31 -43.10 -9.88 -31.41
N SER A 32 -43.07 -8.57 -31.71
CA SER A 32 -43.19 -7.76 -32.94
C SER A 32 -42.67 -6.34 -32.59
N ASP A 33 -41.79 -5.74 -33.39
CA ASP A 33 -42.05 -4.61 -34.31
C ASP A 33 -42.68 -3.31 -33.75
N LEU A 34 -41.97 -2.21 -34.09
CA LEU A 34 -42.44 -0.86 -34.45
C LEU A 34 -42.99 0.11 -33.38
N GLU A 35 -42.22 1.15 -33.08
CA GLU A 35 -42.44 2.57 -33.45
C GLU A 35 -41.25 3.40 -32.89
N LYS A 36 -40.31 3.91 -33.70
CA LYS A 36 -40.31 5.13 -34.53
C LYS A 36 -40.59 6.45 -33.81
N ASP A 37 -39.62 7.34 -34.03
CA ASP A 37 -39.73 8.78 -34.30
C ASP A 37 -39.42 9.83 -33.19
N ARG A 38 -38.26 10.46 -33.42
CA ARG A 38 -38.01 11.92 -33.59
C ARG A 38 -37.64 12.78 -32.37
N LEU A 39 -36.39 13.29 -32.39
CA LEU A 39 -35.95 14.68 -32.67
C LEU A 39 -34.56 14.90 -32.04
N ASN A 40 -33.45 14.92 -32.79
CA ASN A 40 -32.83 16.06 -33.50
C ASN A 40 -32.55 17.33 -32.67
N THR A 41 -31.29 17.41 -32.18
CA THR A 41 -30.30 18.54 -32.22
C THR A 41 -30.62 19.93 -31.60
N PRO A 42 -29.63 20.84 -31.38
CA PRO A 42 -28.26 20.72 -30.85
C PRO A 42 -27.94 21.68 -29.67
N ASN A 43 -26.76 21.45 -29.09
CA ASN A 43 -25.90 22.28 -28.25
C ASN A 43 -25.92 23.81 -28.52
N PRO A 44 -25.79 24.68 -27.50
CA PRO A 44 -25.28 26.04 -27.70
C PRO A 44 -23.80 26.14 -27.32
N GLU A 45 -23.03 26.62 -28.29
CA GLU A 45 -21.67 27.12 -28.16
C GLU A 45 -21.59 28.26 -27.13
N PHE A 46 -20.58 28.23 -26.27
CA PHE A 46 -20.11 29.41 -25.53
C PHE A 46 -18.68 29.71 -26.00
N LYS A 47 -18.52 30.83 -26.71
CA LYS A 47 -17.25 31.51 -27.00
C LYS A 47 -17.46 33.01 -26.78
N VAL A 48 -16.32 33.74 -26.70
CA VAL A 48 -16.11 35.19 -26.50
C VAL A 48 -15.81 35.50 -25.01
N SER A 49 -14.75 36.19 -24.59
CA SER A 49 -13.57 36.81 -25.23
C SER A 49 -12.55 37.18 -24.15
N ALA A 50 -11.28 37.27 -24.53
CA ALA A 50 -10.17 37.81 -23.76
C ALA A 50 -10.22 39.34 -23.55
N LYS A 51 -9.54 39.81 -22.47
CA LYS A 51 -8.79 41.07 -22.26
C LYS A 51 -8.31 41.07 -20.79
N CYS A 52 -7.06 40.76 -20.45
CA CYS A 52 -5.84 41.57 -20.52
C CYS A 52 -5.94 42.93 -19.80
N THR A 53 -5.34 43.02 -18.60
CA THR A 53 -4.74 44.25 -18.02
C THR A 53 -3.89 43.90 -16.78
N GLU A 54 -2.57 43.82 -16.95
CA GLU A 54 -1.58 44.38 -16.01
C GLU A 54 -1.60 45.93 -16.14
N PRO A 55 -0.90 46.79 -15.35
CA PRO A 55 0.30 46.60 -14.50
C PRO A 55 0.24 47.50 -13.20
N PRO A 56 1.32 48.04 -12.56
CA PRO A 56 2.76 47.77 -12.60
C PRO A 56 3.47 47.62 -11.23
N GLU A 57 4.76 47.31 -11.35
CA GLU A 57 5.86 47.24 -10.38
C GLU A 57 6.21 48.51 -9.56
N LYS A 58 6.91 48.21 -8.42
CA LYS A 58 8.03 48.92 -7.74
C LYS A 58 7.75 50.17 -6.89
N ILE A 59 8.29 50.18 -5.66
CA ILE A 59 9.56 50.86 -5.25
C ILE A 59 9.77 50.75 -3.71
N VAL A 60 10.91 50.16 -3.29
CA VAL A 60 11.92 50.61 -2.26
C VAL A 60 11.40 51.11 -0.89
N SER A 61 11.61 50.34 0.20
CA SER A 61 12.76 50.39 1.16
C SER A 61 12.61 51.39 2.30
N GLU A 62 12.70 50.89 3.54
CA GLU A 62 13.69 51.28 4.58
C GLU A 62 13.15 51.15 6.02
N LYS A 63 13.99 50.51 6.85
CA LYS A 63 14.36 50.82 8.24
C LYS A 63 13.36 50.61 9.39
N ASN A 64 13.76 49.63 10.22
CA ASN A 64 14.07 49.75 11.65
C ASN A 64 13.14 50.58 12.53
N LEU A 65 12.55 49.95 13.54
CA LEU A 65 12.68 50.35 14.96
C LEU A 65 11.73 49.49 15.81
N SER A 66 12.30 48.55 16.58
CA SER A 66 11.74 48.21 17.90
C SER A 66 12.17 49.31 18.88
N PRO A 67 11.35 49.58 19.91
CA PRO A 67 11.81 49.15 21.22
C PRO A 67 10.71 48.56 22.11
N GLN A 68 11.20 47.68 22.97
CA GLN A 68 10.66 47.15 24.22
C GLN A 68 9.54 47.97 24.88
N THR A 69 8.53 47.28 25.38
CA THR A 69 7.78 47.73 26.55
C THR A 69 7.53 46.53 27.46
N GLU A 70 7.78 46.78 28.75
CA GLU A 70 7.85 45.86 29.87
C GLU A 70 6.58 45.03 30.05
N ALA A 71 6.78 43.73 30.33
CA ALA A 71 5.73 42.84 30.80
C ALA A 71 5.58 43.01 32.31
N ALA A 72 4.41 43.49 32.73
CA ALA A 72 3.95 43.42 34.11
C ALA A 72 3.48 41.99 34.41
N GLU A 73 4.05 41.36 35.43
CA GLU A 73 3.47 40.21 36.12
C GLU A 73 2.25 40.65 36.93
N VAL A 74 1.13 39.93 36.85
CA VAL A 74 0.25 39.52 37.96
C VAL A 74 -0.70 38.39 37.45
N PRO A 75 -1.06 37.39 38.27
CA PRO A 75 -1.50 36.07 37.82
C PRO A 75 -3.02 35.89 37.87
N HIS A 76 -3.57 35.00 37.03
CA HIS A 76 -4.88 34.40 37.30
C HIS A 76 -5.02 32.96 36.80
N GLN A 77 -5.06 32.05 37.77
CA GLN A 77 -5.83 30.81 37.72
C GLN A 77 -7.26 31.09 37.24
N ARG A 78 -7.72 30.36 36.22
CA ARG A 78 -9.12 29.90 36.11
C ARG A 78 -9.15 28.58 35.33
N GLN A 79 -9.42 27.51 36.07
CA GLN A 79 -9.86 26.23 35.52
C GLN A 79 -11.23 26.42 34.85
N ALA A 80 -11.39 25.90 33.64
CA ALA A 80 -12.70 25.59 33.07
C ALA A 80 -12.59 24.29 32.25
N ALA A 81 -12.99 23.22 32.91
CA ALA A 81 -13.40 21.90 32.43
C ALA A 81 -13.34 21.63 30.91
N GLU A 82 -12.28 20.94 30.48
CA GLU A 82 -12.30 20.14 29.26
C GLU A 82 -13.02 18.81 29.53
N ASN A 83 -14.18 18.63 28.90
CA ASN A 83 -14.77 17.30 28.72
C ASN A 83 -13.94 16.52 27.68
N HIS A 84 -12.75 16.08 28.06
CA HIS A 84 -11.98 15.10 27.30
C HIS A 84 -12.65 13.74 27.44
N LYS A 85 -13.33 13.30 26.38
CA LYS A 85 -13.63 11.88 26.17
C LYS A 85 -12.29 11.16 25.97
N LYS A 86 -11.64 10.77 27.08
CA LYS A 86 -10.41 9.97 27.07
C LYS A 86 -10.70 8.65 26.36
N ASN A 87 -10.15 8.47 25.15
CA ASN A 87 -10.17 7.17 24.47
C ASN A 87 -9.20 6.20 25.16
N GLU A 88 -9.33 4.91 24.88
CA GLU A 88 -8.61 3.85 25.59
C GLU A 88 -7.07 4.00 25.55
N ALA A 89 -6.54 4.63 24.49
CA ALA A 89 -5.11 4.94 24.37
C ALA A 89 -4.60 5.87 25.48
N THR A 90 -5.43 6.79 25.98
CA THR A 90 -5.05 7.69 27.08
C THR A 90 -5.10 6.97 28.43
N LYS A 91 -5.99 5.98 28.58
CA LYS A 91 -6.08 5.13 29.79
C LYS A 91 -4.92 4.14 29.88
N LEU A 92 -4.40 3.67 28.74
CA LEU A 92 -3.23 2.79 28.68
C LEU A 92 -1.92 3.52 29.03
N ARG A 93 -1.81 4.83 28.76
CA ARG A 93 -0.64 5.64 29.19
C ARG A 93 -0.58 5.87 30.70
N GLU A 94 -1.72 5.98 31.38
CA GLU A 94 -1.78 6.22 32.83
C GLU A 94 -1.53 4.95 33.67
N LYS A 95 -1.80 3.76 33.12
CA LYS A 95 -1.39 2.48 33.72
C LYS A 95 -0.03 2.09 33.17
N GLY A 96 1.05 2.42 33.88
CA GLY A 96 2.44 2.17 33.50
C GLY A 96 2.82 0.71 33.19
N ASP A 97 2.30 0.15 32.10
CA ASP A 97 2.74 -1.11 31.52
C ASP A 97 3.95 -0.80 30.64
N ARG A 98 5.15 -1.08 31.17
CA ARG A 98 6.44 -0.93 30.49
C ARG A 98 6.71 -2.07 29.50
N ARG A 99 5.69 -2.48 28.75
CA ARG A 99 5.82 -3.35 27.57
C ARG A 99 5.62 -2.44 26.36
N GLY A 100 6.64 -2.29 25.52
CA GLY A 100 6.72 -1.29 24.44
C GLY A 100 5.38 -1.06 23.74
N ALA A 101 4.92 0.19 23.74
CA ALA A 101 3.56 0.53 23.36
C ALA A 101 3.24 0.12 21.92
N TYR A 102 2.30 -0.80 21.75
CA TYR A 102 1.70 -1.19 20.47
C TYR A 102 0.67 -0.13 20.05
N LYS A 103 0.82 0.47 18.85
CA LYS A 103 -0.25 1.24 18.18
C LYS A 103 -0.54 0.58 16.83
N SER A 104 -1.69 -0.07 16.74
CA SER A 104 -2.26 -0.55 15.48
C SER A 104 -3.61 0.12 15.29
N SER A 105 -3.79 0.69 14.12
CA SER A 105 -5.05 1.31 13.74
C SER A 105 -5.45 0.78 12.38
N MET A 106 -6.54 0.01 12.37
CA MET A 106 -7.16 -0.44 11.13
C MET A 106 -8.19 0.62 10.75
N PHE A 107 -7.81 1.46 9.80
CA PHE A 107 -8.62 2.55 9.31
C PHE A 107 -9.26 2.10 8.01
N LEU A 108 -10.59 2.01 7.95
CA LEU A 108 -11.30 1.86 6.68
C LEU A 108 -12.32 2.99 6.54
N PRO A 109 -11.88 4.25 6.32
CA PRO A 109 -12.79 5.37 6.07
C PRO A 109 -13.76 5.02 4.94
N PRO A 110 -15.04 5.38 4.99
CA PRO A 110 -15.98 5.02 3.94
C PRO A 110 -15.53 5.58 2.58
N ILE A 111 -15.69 4.77 1.52
CA ILE A 111 -15.39 5.20 0.16
C ILE A 111 -16.42 6.24 -0.28
N ARG A 112 -15.95 7.39 -0.79
CA ARG A 112 -16.81 8.46 -1.32
C ARG A 112 -17.77 7.92 -2.39
N LYS A 113 -19.02 8.40 -2.39
CA LYS A 113 -20.00 8.02 -3.43
C LYS A 113 -19.44 8.35 -4.82
N GLY A 114 -19.58 7.42 -5.76
CA GLY A 114 -19.05 7.56 -7.12
C GLY A 114 -17.60 7.11 -7.29
N TYR A 115 -16.95 6.67 -6.22
CA TYR A 115 -15.59 6.12 -6.26
C TYR A 115 -15.60 4.59 -6.04
N GLN A 116 -14.50 3.95 -6.43
CA GLN A 116 -14.21 2.54 -6.17
C GLN A 116 -12.71 2.30 -6.03
N ILE A 117 -12.33 1.17 -5.47
CA ILE A 117 -10.92 0.78 -5.32
C ILE A 117 -10.34 0.50 -6.70
N PHE A 118 -9.23 1.17 -7.02
CA PHE A 118 -8.46 0.95 -8.24
C PHE A 118 -7.35 -0.06 -7.97
N LEU A 119 -6.56 0.19 -6.93
CA LEU A 119 -5.46 -0.65 -6.46
C LEU A 119 -5.60 -0.86 -4.96
N GLN A 120 -5.18 -2.03 -4.46
CA GLN A 120 -5.34 -2.40 -3.07
C GLN A 120 -4.04 -2.89 -2.44
N ASN A 121 -3.98 -2.80 -1.10
CA ASN A 121 -2.95 -3.45 -0.29
C ASN A 121 -1.51 -3.00 -0.61
N MET A 122 -1.33 -1.74 -0.97
CA MET A 122 0.01 -1.22 -1.27
C MET A 122 0.69 -0.73 0.01
N GLY A 123 1.97 -1.04 0.15
CA GLY A 123 2.85 -0.38 1.09
C GLY A 123 3.44 0.91 0.52
N VAL A 124 3.82 1.83 1.40
CA VAL A 124 4.59 3.02 1.02
C VAL A 124 6.05 2.63 0.79
N LYS A 125 6.61 2.99 -0.37
CA LYS A 125 8.02 2.73 -0.70
C LYS A 125 8.92 3.83 -0.15
N GLY A 126 10.11 3.44 0.34
CA GLY A 126 11.05 4.35 0.99
C GLY A 126 10.64 4.77 2.41
N LEU A 127 9.70 4.05 3.05
CA LEU A 127 9.23 4.35 4.41
C LEU A 127 10.38 4.32 5.43
N GLY A 128 11.37 3.43 5.25
CA GLY A 128 12.57 3.32 6.08
C GLY A 128 13.38 4.62 6.12
N HIS A 129 13.62 5.25 4.96
CA HIS A 129 14.31 6.55 4.87
C HIS A 129 13.51 7.71 5.49
N ARG A 130 12.23 7.50 5.79
CA ARG A 130 11.31 8.48 6.38
C ARG A 130 10.82 8.07 7.77
N ARG A 131 11.62 7.27 8.49
CA ARG A 131 11.28 6.65 9.77
C ARG A 131 10.66 7.60 10.79
N GLU A 132 11.31 8.73 11.06
CA GLU A 132 10.84 9.71 12.05
C GLU A 132 9.48 10.30 11.67
N ALA A 133 9.31 10.67 10.40
CA ALA A 133 8.05 11.18 9.86
C ALA A 133 6.94 10.12 9.91
N ALA A 134 7.28 8.87 9.59
CA ALA A 134 6.35 7.74 9.67
C ALA A 134 5.88 7.49 11.10
N ILE A 135 6.81 7.49 12.08
CA ILE A 135 6.48 7.34 13.50
C ILE A 135 5.56 8.49 13.95
N ALA A 136 5.91 9.73 13.62
CA ALA A 136 5.12 10.89 14.00
C ALA A 136 3.69 10.82 13.43
N PHE A 137 3.55 10.45 12.15
CA PHE A 137 2.25 10.22 11.52
C PHE A 137 1.45 9.08 12.18
N ILE A 138 2.09 7.93 12.44
CA ILE A 138 1.44 6.78 13.10
C ILE A 138 0.95 7.18 14.49
N ASP A 139 1.69 8.02 15.22
CA ASP A 139 1.35 8.47 16.56
C ASP A 139 0.31 9.61 16.60
N ASP A 140 0.09 10.30 15.47
CA ASP A 140 -0.88 11.40 15.34
C ASP A 140 -2.36 10.94 15.37
N LEU A 141 -3.28 11.90 15.31
CA LEU A 141 -4.74 11.72 15.27
C LEU A 141 -5.32 12.11 13.90
N ASN A 142 -6.53 11.61 13.61
CA ASN A 142 -7.29 11.90 12.38
C ASN A 142 -6.50 11.68 11.07
N GLN A 143 -5.70 10.63 11.06
CA GLN A 143 -4.79 10.28 9.98
C GLN A 143 -5.51 10.07 8.64
N THR A 144 -5.05 10.77 7.61
CA THR A 144 -5.45 10.57 6.21
C THR A 144 -4.23 10.64 5.29
N LEU A 145 -4.42 10.36 3.99
CA LEU A 145 -3.35 10.37 2.99
C LEU A 145 -3.69 11.33 1.85
N HIS A 146 -2.67 12.02 1.38
CA HIS A 146 -2.66 12.84 0.18
C HIS A 146 -1.58 12.33 -0.79
N LEU A 147 -1.83 12.52 -2.08
CA LEU A 147 -0.94 12.08 -3.17
C LEU A 147 -0.50 13.30 -3.96
N GLU A 148 0.81 13.45 -4.14
CA GLU A 148 1.40 14.60 -4.84
C GLU A 148 2.37 14.10 -5.92
N HIS A 149 2.21 14.55 -7.17
CA HIS A 149 3.11 14.16 -8.27
C HIS A 149 4.35 15.03 -8.25
N GLU A 150 5.52 14.38 -8.18
CA GLU A 150 6.82 15.01 -8.28
C GLU A 150 7.38 14.86 -9.71
N LEU A 151 7.09 15.85 -10.56
CA LEU A 151 7.49 15.85 -11.97
C LEU A 151 9.00 15.84 -12.19
N ASP A 152 9.74 16.51 -11.30
CA ASP A 152 11.18 16.74 -11.42
C ASP A 152 12.02 15.71 -10.66
N ASN A 153 11.42 14.56 -10.29
CA ASN A 153 12.15 13.52 -9.59
C ASN A 153 13.23 12.91 -10.53
N PRO A 154 14.52 12.92 -10.14
CA PRO A 154 15.61 12.50 -11.02
C PRO A 154 15.62 10.99 -11.30
N GLN A 155 14.94 10.19 -10.48
CA GLN A 155 14.93 8.72 -10.58
C GLN A 155 13.67 8.18 -11.26
N ASP A 156 12.53 8.87 -11.13
CA ASP A 156 11.27 8.48 -11.76
C ASP A 156 10.36 9.68 -12.05
N ALA A 157 10.21 10.03 -13.33
CA ALA A 157 9.33 11.13 -13.78
C ALA A 157 7.83 10.91 -13.45
N ASN A 158 7.44 9.70 -13.04
CA ASN A 158 6.08 9.40 -12.61
C ASN A 158 5.92 9.37 -11.08
N ALA A 159 6.97 9.71 -10.32
CA ALA A 159 6.97 9.56 -8.86
C ALA A 159 5.79 10.29 -8.20
N ILE A 160 5.01 9.56 -7.41
CA ILE A 160 3.93 10.14 -6.59
C ILE A 160 4.31 9.99 -5.13
N LYS A 161 4.46 11.12 -4.43
CA LYS A 161 4.66 11.20 -2.99
C LYS A 161 3.40 10.79 -2.27
N VAL A 162 3.59 10.07 -1.17
CA VAL A 162 2.56 9.77 -0.17
C VAL A 162 2.78 10.70 1.01
N ILE A 163 1.85 11.65 1.18
CA ILE A 163 1.86 12.61 2.28
C ILE A 163 0.81 12.16 3.30
N GLY A 164 1.25 11.90 4.53
CA GLY A 164 0.37 11.68 5.67
C GLY A 164 -0.13 13.01 6.21
N LEU A 165 -1.43 13.12 6.46
CA LEU A 165 -2.03 14.28 7.10
C LEU A 165 -2.61 13.85 8.45
N GLY A 166 -2.30 14.57 9.51
CA GLY A 166 -2.91 14.40 10.83
C GLY A 166 -3.15 15.74 11.52
N ASP A 167 -3.68 15.70 12.74
CA ASP A 167 -3.97 16.92 13.51
C ASP A 167 -2.72 17.77 13.78
N SER A 168 -1.55 17.13 13.88
CA SER A 168 -0.29 17.79 14.22
C SER A 168 0.47 18.30 12.99
N GLY A 169 0.08 17.90 11.77
CA GLY A 169 0.64 18.44 10.53
C GLY A 169 0.71 17.45 9.38
N GLU A 170 1.64 17.71 8.47
CA GLU A 170 1.88 16.94 7.25
C GLU A 170 3.21 16.19 7.34
N TYR A 171 3.22 14.96 6.83
CA TYR A 171 4.33 14.03 6.94
C TYR A 171 4.65 13.45 5.58
N PHE A 172 5.87 13.66 5.08
CA PHE A 172 6.31 12.96 3.88
C PHE A 172 6.71 11.52 4.23
N LEU A 173 5.88 10.55 3.85
CA LEU A 173 6.02 9.14 4.25
C LEU A 173 6.86 8.32 3.28
N GLY A 174 6.99 8.78 2.03
CA GLY A 174 7.66 8.04 0.96
C GLY A 174 6.86 8.13 -0.34
N TYR A 175 7.00 7.15 -1.21
CA TYR A 175 6.39 7.15 -2.53
C TYR A 175 5.41 6.01 -2.72
N LEU A 176 4.49 6.17 -3.68
CA LEU A 176 3.78 5.02 -4.23
C LEU A 176 4.75 4.06 -4.91
N PRO A 177 4.42 2.77 -4.97
CA PRO A 177 5.07 1.84 -5.89
C PRO A 177 5.12 2.41 -7.31
N LYS A 178 6.25 2.23 -7.99
CA LYS A 178 6.58 2.84 -9.29
C LYS A 178 5.55 2.53 -10.38
N ASP A 179 5.03 1.31 -10.35
CA ASP A 179 3.97 0.80 -11.21
C ASP A 179 2.63 1.49 -10.99
N ALA A 180 2.19 1.60 -9.73
CA ALA A 180 0.99 2.33 -9.38
C ALA A 180 1.10 3.80 -9.82
N ALA A 181 2.27 4.40 -9.58
CA ALA A 181 2.56 5.78 -9.98
C ALA A 181 2.53 5.95 -11.52
N LEU A 182 3.21 5.06 -12.25
CA LEU A 182 3.18 5.02 -13.71
C LEU A 182 1.75 4.91 -14.25
N GLN A 183 0.94 3.98 -13.73
CA GLN A 183 -0.43 3.78 -14.21
C GLN A 183 -1.29 5.02 -13.95
N ILE A 184 -1.21 5.62 -12.76
CA ILE A 184 -1.95 6.84 -12.42
C ILE A 184 -1.58 8.00 -13.35
N VAL A 185 -0.28 8.23 -13.56
CA VAL A 185 0.22 9.34 -14.39
C VAL A 185 -0.13 9.12 -15.87
N LYS A 186 0.11 7.92 -16.40
CA LYS A 186 -0.13 7.62 -17.83
C LYS A 186 -1.60 7.61 -18.21
N THR A 187 -2.47 7.25 -17.28
CA THR A 187 -3.93 7.31 -17.46
C THR A 187 -4.53 8.66 -17.07
N LYS A 188 -3.69 9.65 -16.71
CA LYS A 188 -4.10 11.00 -16.31
C LYS A 188 -5.17 10.97 -15.20
N CYS A 189 -5.01 10.04 -14.27
CA CYS A 189 -5.99 9.77 -13.21
C CYS A 189 -5.64 10.45 -11.89
N LEU A 190 -4.52 11.18 -11.77
CA LEU A 190 -4.06 11.77 -10.50
C LEU A 190 -5.16 12.59 -9.80
N GLU A 191 -5.83 13.48 -10.53
CA GLU A 191 -6.94 14.31 -10.00
C GLU A 191 -8.24 13.52 -9.72
N ALA A 192 -8.31 12.29 -10.22
CA ALA A 192 -9.48 11.42 -10.10
C ALA A 192 -9.30 10.33 -9.04
N VAL A 193 -8.15 10.28 -8.36
CA VAL A 193 -7.82 9.27 -7.35
C VAL A 193 -7.38 9.91 -6.04
N TYR A 194 -7.47 9.15 -4.95
CA TYR A 194 -6.89 9.52 -3.66
C TYR A 194 -6.38 8.28 -2.92
N GLY A 195 -5.42 8.49 -2.02
CA GLY A 195 -4.92 7.47 -1.11
C GLY A 195 -5.91 7.26 0.04
N ARG A 196 -6.34 6.02 0.27
CA ARG A 196 -7.14 5.62 1.42
C ARG A 196 -6.27 4.81 2.37
N LEU A 197 -5.98 5.37 3.55
CA LEU A 197 -5.27 4.66 4.61
C LEU A 197 -6.05 3.42 5.00
N VAL A 198 -5.37 2.27 5.03
CA VAL A 198 -5.92 0.98 5.47
C VAL A 198 -5.38 0.61 6.85
N ARG A 199 -4.07 0.77 7.03
CA ARG A 199 -3.37 0.42 8.26
C ARG A 199 -2.20 1.35 8.50
N ALA A 200 -2.04 1.76 9.75
CA ALA A 200 -0.85 2.39 10.28
C ALA A 200 -0.42 1.59 11.52
N TYR A 201 0.79 1.05 11.49
CA TYR A 201 1.29 0.13 12.51
C TYR A 201 2.73 0.40 12.88
N ARG A 202 2.99 0.41 14.20
CA ARG A 202 4.32 0.44 14.80
C ARG A 202 4.47 -0.76 15.74
N GLY A 203 5.41 -1.63 15.42
CA GLY A 203 5.79 -2.79 16.24
C GLY A 203 6.84 -2.46 17.30
N THR A 204 7.09 -3.40 18.21
CA THR A 204 8.11 -3.29 19.27
C THR A 204 9.54 -3.46 18.75
N ASN A 205 9.71 -4.17 17.63
CA ASN A 205 11.02 -4.44 17.01
C ASN A 205 11.36 -3.40 15.94
N ASP A 206 10.98 -2.15 16.16
CA ASP A 206 11.23 -1.07 15.21
C ASP A 206 10.60 -1.24 13.80
N TYR A 207 9.75 -2.24 13.62
CA TYR A 207 8.97 -2.44 12.40
C TYR A 207 7.90 -1.37 12.24
N LEU A 208 7.83 -0.77 11.05
CA LEU A 208 6.84 0.23 10.67
C LEU A 208 6.11 -0.24 9.42
N GLU A 209 4.78 -0.08 9.42
CA GLU A 209 3.95 -0.44 8.29
C GLU A 209 2.87 0.62 8.08
N ILE A 210 2.79 1.11 6.84
CA ILE A 210 1.69 1.93 6.36
C ILE A 210 1.14 1.28 5.09
N GLN A 211 -0.10 0.79 5.18
CA GLN A 211 -0.82 0.21 4.05
C GLN A 211 -1.91 1.16 3.55
N LEU A 212 -2.06 1.24 2.24
CA LEU A 212 -3.09 2.05 1.59
C LEU A 212 -3.77 1.37 0.40
N GLN A 213 -4.88 1.97 -0.03
CA GLN A 213 -5.59 1.70 -1.28
C GLN A 213 -5.55 2.95 -2.15
N ILE A 214 -5.49 2.78 -3.48
CA ILE A 214 -5.81 3.86 -4.42
C ILE A 214 -7.29 3.74 -4.73
N VAL A 215 -8.03 4.81 -4.46
CA VAL A 215 -9.47 4.88 -4.70
C VAL A 215 -9.73 5.94 -5.76
N GLY A 216 -10.43 5.56 -6.84
CA GLY A 216 -10.64 6.41 -8.00
C GLY A 216 -12.10 6.53 -8.43
N LEU A 217 -12.40 7.52 -9.26
CA LEU A 217 -13.72 7.70 -9.87
C LEU A 217 -14.13 6.46 -10.69
N LYS A 218 -15.34 5.95 -10.48
CA LYS A 218 -15.84 4.75 -11.19
C LYS A 218 -15.74 4.89 -12.71
N ALA A 219 -16.01 6.09 -13.24
CA ALA A 219 -15.95 6.40 -14.66
C ALA A 219 -14.55 6.23 -15.28
N LYS A 220 -13.49 6.23 -14.47
CA LYS A 220 -12.10 6.10 -14.91
C LYS A 220 -11.53 4.69 -14.82
N LYS A 221 -12.20 3.76 -14.12
CA LYS A 221 -11.67 2.42 -13.84
C LYS A 221 -11.43 1.60 -15.11
N SER A 222 -12.33 1.67 -16.10
CA SER A 222 -12.15 0.93 -17.37
C SER A 222 -10.88 1.37 -18.13
N GLU A 223 -10.64 2.69 -18.21
CA GLU A 223 -9.43 3.24 -18.82
C GLU A 223 -8.18 2.85 -18.02
N PHE A 224 -8.28 2.91 -16.69
CA PHE A 224 -7.21 2.52 -15.77
C PHE A 224 -6.81 1.05 -15.95
N ASP A 225 -7.78 0.13 -15.94
CA ASP A 225 -7.54 -1.32 -16.05
C ASP A 225 -7.07 -1.73 -17.44
N ALA A 226 -7.61 -1.10 -18.48
CA ALA A 226 -7.17 -1.35 -19.85
C ALA A 226 -5.70 -0.97 -20.09
N PHE A 227 -5.14 -0.06 -19.30
CA PHE A 227 -3.72 0.26 -19.35
C PHE A 227 -2.86 -0.83 -18.70
N ALA A 228 -3.25 -1.31 -17.51
CA ALA A 228 -2.53 -2.41 -16.83
C ALA A 228 -2.41 -3.66 -17.72
N LYS A 229 -3.46 -4.00 -18.47
CA LYS A 229 -3.46 -5.14 -19.40
C LYS A 229 -2.51 -5.01 -20.60
N LYS A 230 -1.88 -3.85 -20.80
CA LYS A 230 -0.89 -3.62 -21.86
C LYS A 230 0.54 -3.72 -21.36
N LEU A 231 0.73 -3.72 -20.05
CA LEU A 231 2.06 -3.76 -19.45
C LEU A 231 2.42 -5.20 -19.10
N PRO A 232 3.67 -5.63 -19.38
CA PRO A 232 4.15 -6.92 -18.89
C PRO A 232 4.17 -6.90 -17.36
N ALA A 233 3.82 -8.04 -16.75
CA ALA A 233 3.88 -8.21 -15.31
C ALA A 233 5.32 -8.03 -14.82
N GLN A 234 5.43 -7.40 -13.66
CA GLN A 234 6.70 -7.11 -13.02
C GLN A 234 7.22 -8.29 -12.22
N ASP A 235 8.48 -8.22 -11.83
CA ASP A 235 9.13 -9.25 -11.03
C ASP A 235 8.39 -9.46 -9.70
N SER A 236 7.94 -8.39 -9.03
CA SER A 236 7.14 -8.48 -7.79
C SER A 236 5.85 -9.29 -7.95
N HIS A 237 5.16 -9.17 -9.09
CA HIS A 237 3.97 -9.98 -9.38
C HIS A 237 4.34 -11.44 -9.52
N LYS A 238 5.38 -11.74 -10.30
CA LYS A 238 5.88 -13.10 -10.51
C LYS A 238 6.40 -13.73 -9.22
N GLU A 239 7.04 -12.95 -8.37
CA GLU A 239 7.50 -13.34 -7.03
C GLU A 239 6.34 -13.74 -6.13
N TYR A 240 5.27 -12.94 -6.08
CA TYR A 240 4.06 -13.28 -5.32
C TYR A 240 3.50 -14.62 -5.81
N LEU A 241 3.28 -14.74 -7.12
CA LEU A 241 2.68 -15.94 -7.71
C LEU A 241 3.57 -17.17 -7.47
N LYS A 242 4.89 -17.02 -7.59
CA LYS A 242 5.87 -18.07 -7.29
C LYS A 242 5.84 -18.49 -5.83
N TYR A 243 5.82 -17.54 -4.88
CA TYR A 243 5.75 -17.83 -3.45
C TYR A 243 4.52 -18.67 -3.12
N TRP A 244 3.36 -18.26 -3.64
CA TRP A 244 2.09 -18.95 -3.41
C TRP A 244 1.85 -20.14 -4.34
N SER A 245 2.84 -20.51 -5.17
CA SER A 245 2.77 -21.61 -6.14
C SER A 245 1.56 -21.51 -7.09
N ILE A 246 1.20 -20.27 -7.45
CA ILE A 246 0.15 -19.96 -8.42
C ILE A 246 0.78 -20.00 -9.82
N PRO A 247 0.26 -20.83 -10.75
CA PRO A 247 0.79 -20.91 -12.11
C PRO A 247 0.51 -19.62 -12.89
N PHE A 248 1.45 -19.23 -13.76
CA PHE A 248 1.30 -18.07 -14.65
C PHE A 248 2.11 -18.24 -15.93
N ASP A 249 1.71 -17.53 -16.98
CA ASP A 249 2.37 -17.51 -18.29
C ASP A 249 3.50 -16.47 -18.34
N ASP A 250 4.48 -16.66 -19.24
CA ASP A 250 5.63 -15.76 -19.37
C ASP A 250 5.23 -14.35 -19.84
N ASP A 251 4.15 -14.25 -20.63
CA ASP A 251 3.56 -13.02 -21.16
C ASP A 251 2.48 -12.41 -20.25
N LEU A 252 2.39 -12.87 -19.00
CA LEU A 252 1.48 -12.34 -17.98
C LEU A 252 1.52 -10.82 -17.96
N THR A 253 0.35 -10.19 -17.99
CA THR A 253 0.23 -8.73 -17.92
C THR A 253 0.06 -8.25 -16.48
N VAL A 254 0.31 -6.97 -16.20
CA VAL A 254 0.02 -6.37 -14.87
C VAL A 254 -1.45 -6.57 -14.51
N GLY A 255 -2.36 -6.34 -15.45
CA GLY A 255 -3.80 -6.45 -15.19
C GLY A 255 -4.24 -7.87 -14.80
N ASP A 256 -3.70 -8.89 -15.48
CA ASP A 256 -4.03 -10.29 -15.18
C ASP A 256 -3.36 -10.73 -13.87
N ALA A 257 -2.10 -10.32 -13.63
CA ALA A 257 -1.41 -10.58 -12.38
C ALA A 257 -2.13 -9.98 -11.17
N GLU A 258 -2.51 -8.70 -11.23
CA GLU A 258 -3.23 -8.02 -10.15
C GLU A 258 -4.57 -8.68 -9.85
N GLN A 259 -5.26 -9.18 -10.88
CA GLN A 259 -6.51 -9.91 -10.70
C GLN A 259 -6.27 -11.22 -9.92
N GLU A 260 -5.32 -12.04 -10.35
CA GLU A 260 -4.96 -13.30 -9.67
C GLU A 260 -4.51 -13.05 -8.22
N ILE A 261 -3.62 -12.07 -8.02
CA ILE A 261 -3.13 -11.68 -6.69
C ILE A 261 -4.27 -11.19 -5.81
N SER A 262 -5.19 -10.38 -6.35
CA SER A 262 -6.37 -9.89 -5.63
C SER A 262 -7.25 -11.04 -5.16
N GLU A 263 -7.59 -11.95 -6.07
CA GLU A 263 -8.46 -13.08 -5.78
C GLU A 263 -7.83 -14.03 -4.76
N HIS A 264 -6.54 -14.32 -4.91
CA HIS A 264 -5.80 -15.17 -3.98
C HIS A 264 -5.61 -14.50 -2.60
N SER A 265 -5.08 -13.27 -2.56
CA SER A 265 -4.76 -12.58 -1.30
C SER A 265 -5.97 -12.38 -0.41
N SER A 266 -7.16 -12.19 -0.99
CA SER A 266 -8.42 -12.09 -0.23
C SER A 266 -8.72 -13.33 0.61
N LYS A 267 -8.33 -14.52 0.11
CA LYS A 267 -8.50 -15.81 0.79
C LYS A 267 -7.31 -16.13 1.69
N ALA A 268 -6.09 -15.90 1.19
CA ALA A 268 -4.86 -16.19 1.92
C ALA A 268 -4.79 -15.47 3.27
N ARG A 269 -5.32 -14.25 3.36
CA ARG A 269 -5.39 -13.47 4.61
C ARG A 269 -6.25 -14.07 5.70
N LEU A 270 -7.11 -15.04 5.37
CA LEU A 270 -7.88 -15.78 6.37
C LEU A 270 -6.99 -16.75 7.15
N ASP A 271 -5.86 -17.17 6.57
CA ASP A 271 -4.81 -17.89 7.28
C ASP A 271 -3.76 -16.90 7.79
N ALA A 272 -3.96 -16.45 9.03
CA ALA A 272 -3.08 -15.46 9.65
C ALA A 272 -1.62 -15.91 9.70
N ARG A 273 -1.37 -17.21 9.93
CA ARG A 273 -0.01 -17.75 10.03
C ARG A 273 0.68 -17.74 8.67
N ALA A 274 0.01 -18.23 7.62
CA ALA A 274 0.58 -18.23 6.28
C ALA A 274 0.81 -16.79 5.76
N TRP A 275 -0.09 -15.86 6.10
CA TRP A 275 0.04 -14.46 5.72
C TRP A 275 1.17 -13.73 6.45
N GLU A 276 1.34 -14.00 7.74
CA GLU A 276 2.47 -13.49 8.53
C GLU A 276 3.80 -13.99 7.98
N GLU A 277 3.88 -15.28 7.67
CA GLU A 277 5.06 -15.92 7.06
C GLU A 277 5.44 -15.28 5.72
N TYR A 278 4.45 -14.99 4.86
CA TYR A 278 4.66 -14.24 3.61
C TYR A 278 5.14 -12.79 3.86
N THR A 279 4.61 -12.14 4.90
CA THR A 279 5.00 -10.77 5.25
C THR A 279 6.45 -10.73 5.72
N ILE A 280 6.87 -11.70 6.54
CA ILE A 280 8.26 -11.84 6.99
C ILE A 280 9.18 -12.09 5.79
N TYR A 281 8.80 -13.01 4.90
CA TYR A 281 9.53 -13.25 3.65
C TYR A 281 9.75 -11.96 2.85
N GLN A 282 8.70 -11.17 2.63
CA GLN A 282 8.83 -9.89 1.91
C GLN A 282 9.76 -8.91 2.64
N ASN A 283 9.66 -8.81 3.96
CA ASN A 283 10.52 -7.93 4.75
C ASN A 283 12.00 -8.32 4.64
N LEU A 284 12.32 -9.62 4.63
CA LEU A 284 13.69 -10.10 4.46
C LEU A 284 14.28 -9.69 3.10
N LEU A 285 13.48 -9.73 2.04
CA LEU A 285 13.92 -9.28 0.71
C LEU A 285 14.10 -7.76 0.66
N ASP A 286 13.15 -7.02 1.22
CA ASP A 286 13.13 -5.56 1.17
C ASP A 286 14.31 -4.93 1.94
N VAL A 287 14.88 -5.61 2.95
CA VAL A 287 16.13 -5.20 3.61
C VAL A 287 17.27 -5.03 2.62
N PHE A 288 17.41 -5.94 1.65
CA PHE A 288 18.49 -5.88 0.66
C PHE A 288 18.20 -4.92 -0.50
N ASP A 289 16.97 -4.42 -0.62
CA ASP A 289 16.64 -3.34 -1.55
C ASP A 289 17.03 -1.95 -1.02
N ASP A 290 17.17 -1.80 0.31
CA ASP A 290 17.60 -0.55 0.96
C ASP A 290 19.13 -0.38 0.92
N GLU A 291 19.59 0.76 0.37
CA GLU A 291 21.02 1.07 0.23
C GLU A 291 21.75 1.19 1.57
N SER A 292 21.13 1.81 2.57
CA SER A 292 21.75 1.98 3.89
C SER A 292 21.90 0.64 4.62
N GLN A 293 20.95 -0.27 4.42
CA GLN A 293 21.05 -1.63 4.96
C GLN A 293 22.14 -2.41 4.24
N ARG A 294 22.23 -2.31 2.91
CA ARG A 294 23.32 -2.95 2.16
C ARG A 294 24.70 -2.43 2.58
N GLU A 295 24.85 -1.13 2.78
CA GLU A 295 26.10 -0.54 3.30
C GLU A 295 26.45 -1.08 4.70
N TYR A 296 25.46 -1.24 5.59
CA TYR A 296 25.66 -1.84 6.91
C TYR A 296 26.21 -3.27 6.81
N TYR A 297 25.74 -4.06 5.85
CA TYR A 297 26.22 -5.41 5.58
C TYR A 297 27.48 -5.46 4.70
N GLU A 298 28.05 -4.31 4.33
CA GLU A 298 29.20 -4.21 3.43
C GLU A 298 28.98 -4.94 2.08
N ILE A 299 27.75 -4.90 1.57
CA ILE A 299 27.35 -5.56 0.32
C ILE A 299 26.96 -4.54 -0.75
N GLN A 300 27.38 -4.77 -2.00
CA GLN A 300 26.91 -4.04 -3.17
C GLN A 300 25.46 -4.38 -3.48
N LYS A 301 24.89 -3.73 -4.50
CA LYS A 301 23.53 -4.06 -4.97
C LYS A 301 23.45 -5.52 -5.43
N VAL A 302 22.69 -6.33 -4.68
CA VAL A 302 22.48 -7.75 -4.96
C VAL A 302 21.30 -7.95 -5.92
N PRO A 303 21.39 -8.83 -6.93
CA PRO A 303 20.22 -9.24 -7.70
C PRO A 303 19.17 -9.89 -6.79
N ARG A 304 17.92 -9.43 -6.86
CA ARG A 304 16.83 -9.90 -5.98
C ARG A 304 16.62 -11.42 -6.02
N ALA A 305 16.81 -12.04 -7.18
CA ALA A 305 16.75 -13.49 -7.34
C ALA A 305 17.80 -14.26 -6.50
N VAL A 306 18.98 -13.68 -6.27
CA VAL A 306 20.03 -14.27 -5.42
C VAL A 306 19.57 -14.24 -3.96
N VAL A 307 19.13 -13.08 -3.46
CA VAL A 307 18.60 -12.95 -2.09
C VAL A 307 17.44 -13.91 -1.86
N MET A 308 16.50 -13.99 -2.81
CA MET A 308 15.39 -14.95 -2.73
C MET A 308 15.87 -16.40 -2.64
N ALA A 309 16.87 -16.79 -3.44
CA ALA A 309 17.40 -18.14 -3.40
C ALA A 309 18.04 -18.46 -2.04
N THR A 310 18.84 -17.54 -1.51
CA THR A 310 19.47 -17.67 -0.19
C THR A 310 18.44 -17.76 0.94
N VAL A 311 17.46 -16.85 0.96
CA VAL A 311 16.38 -16.84 1.98
C VAL A 311 15.56 -18.13 1.92
N ASN A 312 15.25 -18.64 0.72
CA ASN A 312 14.53 -19.92 0.57
C ASN A 312 15.37 -21.11 1.05
N ALA A 313 16.66 -21.15 0.73
CA ALA A 313 17.55 -22.22 1.19
C ALA A 313 17.67 -22.22 2.72
N MET A 314 17.84 -21.05 3.34
CA MET A 314 17.84 -20.92 4.80
C MET A 314 16.50 -21.34 5.42
N ARG A 315 15.38 -20.98 4.79
CA ARG A 315 14.06 -21.43 5.25
C ARG A 315 13.91 -22.94 5.17
N ASP A 316 14.45 -23.60 4.15
CA ASP A 316 14.40 -25.06 4.03
C ASP A 316 15.28 -25.76 5.08
N GLU A 317 16.36 -25.12 5.53
CA GLU A 317 17.23 -25.61 6.61
C GLU A 317 16.64 -25.39 8.01
N LEU A 318 16.10 -24.20 8.27
CA LEU A 318 15.61 -23.79 9.60
C LEU A 318 14.15 -24.21 9.80
N GLY A 319 13.32 -24.09 8.76
CA GLY A 319 11.94 -24.56 8.73
C GLY A 319 10.90 -23.44 8.59
N SER A 320 11.28 -22.19 8.82
CA SER A 320 10.42 -21.01 8.61
C SER A 320 11.22 -19.74 8.30
N TYR A 321 10.63 -18.78 7.59
CA TYR A 321 11.21 -17.44 7.43
C TYR A 321 11.24 -16.67 8.74
N SER A 322 10.36 -16.98 9.69
CA SER A 322 10.41 -16.42 11.04
C SER A 322 11.75 -16.72 11.71
N GLU A 323 12.25 -17.95 11.59
CA GLU A 323 13.57 -18.34 12.11
C GLU A 323 14.72 -17.71 11.31
N VAL A 324 14.58 -17.60 9.98
CA VAL A 324 15.54 -16.85 9.14
C VAL A 324 15.65 -15.39 9.59
N ALA A 325 14.54 -14.78 9.98
CA ALA A 325 14.48 -13.38 10.39
C ALA A 325 15.09 -13.09 11.78
N GLU A 326 15.43 -14.12 12.55
CA GLU A 326 16.13 -13.95 13.84
C GLU A 326 17.58 -13.49 13.65
N ASP A 327 18.19 -13.77 12.49
CA ASP A 327 19.57 -13.41 12.15
C ASP A 327 19.69 -12.95 10.69
N PRO A 328 19.29 -11.70 10.36
CA PRO A 328 19.39 -11.17 9.01
C PRO A 328 20.84 -11.02 8.52
N ASP A 329 21.80 -10.85 9.44
CA ASP A 329 23.24 -10.78 9.13
C ASP A 329 23.72 -12.07 8.45
N ALA A 330 23.19 -13.22 8.87
CA ALA A 330 23.49 -14.53 8.27
C ALA A 330 23.06 -14.62 6.79
N ILE A 331 22.02 -13.89 6.37
CA ILE A 331 21.62 -13.84 4.96
C ILE A 331 22.72 -13.13 4.16
N ALA A 332 23.17 -11.97 4.62
CA ALA A 332 24.23 -11.20 3.95
C ALA A 332 25.54 -11.99 3.88
N GLN A 333 25.91 -12.65 4.98
CA GLN A 333 27.08 -13.51 5.03
C GLN A 333 27.01 -14.63 3.97
N ARG A 334 25.89 -15.37 3.90
CA ARG A 334 25.74 -16.43 2.89
C ARG A 334 25.76 -15.90 1.46
N VAL A 335 25.14 -14.75 1.21
CA VAL A 335 25.22 -14.11 -0.11
C VAL A 335 26.67 -13.81 -0.47
N LEU A 336 27.48 -13.26 0.44
CA LEU A 336 28.89 -12.96 0.19
C LEU A 336 29.78 -14.21 0.10
N GLU A 337 29.44 -15.29 0.81
CA GLU A 337 30.13 -16.58 0.69
C GLU A 337 29.93 -17.20 -0.71
N ASP A 338 28.71 -17.14 -1.23
CA ASP A 338 28.38 -17.68 -2.56
C ASP A 338 28.75 -16.72 -3.70
N HIS A 339 28.74 -15.42 -3.44
CA HIS A 339 28.97 -14.33 -4.39
C HIS A 339 29.96 -13.28 -3.86
N PRO A 340 31.25 -13.64 -3.68
CA PRO A 340 32.25 -12.75 -3.09
C PRO A 340 32.47 -11.46 -3.90
N GLU A 341 32.17 -11.47 -5.20
CA GLU A 341 32.21 -10.30 -6.07
C GLU A 341 31.23 -9.18 -5.67
N LEU A 342 30.23 -9.49 -4.82
CA LEU A 342 29.27 -8.51 -4.33
C LEU A 342 29.74 -7.76 -3.08
N THR A 343 30.96 -8.01 -2.60
CA THR A 343 31.54 -7.26 -1.46
C THR A 343 31.69 -5.78 -1.81
N LEU A 344 31.26 -4.88 -0.93
CA LEU A 344 31.44 -3.44 -1.10
C LEU A 344 32.91 -3.07 -0.88
N GLU A 345 33.62 -2.67 -1.95
CA GLU A 345 34.98 -2.15 -1.83
C GLU A 345 34.94 -0.77 -1.15
N LYS A 346 35.70 -0.62 -0.05
CA LYS A 346 35.78 0.61 0.76
C LYS A 346 36.72 1.66 0.17
#